data_AF-A0A6C2UG80-F1
#
_entry.id   AF-A0A6C2UG80-F1
#
_cell.length_a   1.000
_cell.length_b   1.000
_cell.length_c   1.000
_cell.angle_alpha   90.00
_cell.angle_beta   90.00
_cell.angle_gamma   90.00
#
_symmetry.space_group_name_H-M   'P 1'
#
loop_
_entity.id
_entity.type
_entity.pdbx_description
1 polymer ?
#
loop_
_entity_poly.entity_id
_entity_poly.type
_entity_poly.pdbx_seq_one_letter_code
_entity_poly.pdbx_strand_id
1 'polypeptide(L)'
;MPEIGRAVSDAGYHTPSPIQEQAIPPLLKGRDMIGCAQTGTGKTAAFTLPILQYLAIKNKPPVSKRPEVLIIAPTRELAAQIGDSVAKFV
;
A
#
# COMPACT_ATOMS: atom_id res chain seq x y z
N MET A 1 -2.36 -8.00 14.40
CA MET A 1 -2.91 -8.61 13.17
C MET A 1 -4.37 -8.30 12.85
N PRO A 2 -5.27 -7.89 13.77
CA PRO A 2 -6.66 -7.55 13.39
C PRO A 2 -6.81 -6.26 12.57
N GLU A 3 -5.93 -5.26 12.75
CA GLU A 3 -6.22 -3.91 12.27
C GLU A 3 -6.14 -3.72 10.75
N ILE A 4 -5.12 -4.25 10.07
CA ILE A 4 -5.01 -4.07 8.60
C ILE A 4 -6.08 -4.88 7.86
N GLY A 5 -6.34 -6.13 8.27
CA GLY A 5 -7.40 -6.94 7.66
C GLY A 5 -8.79 -6.32 7.84
N ARG A 6 -9.03 -5.68 9.01
CA ARG A 6 -10.25 -4.93 9.28
C ARG A 6 -10.31 -3.64 8.45
N ALA A 7 -9.24 -2.84 8.40
CA ALA A 7 -9.19 -1.63 7.57
C ALA A 7 -9.38 -1.92 6.07
N VAL A 8 -8.82 -3.02 5.56
CA VAL A 8 -9.03 -3.51 4.19
C VAL A 8 -10.51 -3.84 3.96
N SER A 9 -11.13 -4.54 4.91
CA SER A 9 -12.55 -4.90 4.84
C SER A 9 -13.46 -3.67 4.94
N ASP A 10 -13.17 -2.75 5.87
CA ASP A 10 -13.91 -1.51 6.11
C ASP A 10 -13.78 -0.54 4.93
N ALA A 11 -12.65 -0.56 4.23
CA ALA A 11 -12.45 0.18 2.98
C ALA A 11 -13.08 -0.49 1.75
N GLY A 12 -13.81 -1.60 1.93
CA GLY A 12 -14.60 -2.28 0.89
C GLY A 12 -13.80 -3.21 -0.03
N TYR A 13 -12.57 -3.57 0.34
CA TYR A 13 -11.73 -4.48 -0.46
C TYR A 13 -12.01 -5.94 -0.09
N HIS A 14 -13.09 -6.50 -0.63
CA HIS A 14 -13.46 -7.91 -0.41
C HIS A 14 -12.82 -8.86 -1.41
N THR A 15 -12.69 -8.44 -2.67
CA THR A 15 -12.07 -9.21 -3.74
C THR A 15 -10.90 -8.42 -4.30
N PRO A 16 -9.66 -8.94 -4.22
CA PRO A 16 -8.50 -8.24 -4.77
C PRO A 16 -8.62 -8.13 -6.30
N SER A 17 -8.14 -7.03 -6.87
CA SER A 17 -8.02 -6.91 -8.32
C SER A 17 -6.88 -7.79 -8.86
N PRO A 18 -6.83 -8.08 -10.19
CA PRO A 18 -5.79 -8.94 -10.76
C PRO A 18 -4.36 -8.46 -10.46
N ILE A 19 -4.13 -7.15 -10.42
CA ILE A 19 -2.82 -6.61 -10.06
C ILE A 19 -2.52 -6.78 -8.57
N GLN A 20 -3.52 -6.68 -7.68
CA GLN A 20 -3.35 -6.90 -6.24
C GLN A 20 -3.05 -8.37 -5.94
N GLU A 21 -3.78 -9.30 -6.57
CA GLU A 21 -3.54 -10.76 -6.43
C GLU A 21 -2.11 -11.14 -6.81
N GLN A 22 -1.58 -10.56 -7.88
CA GLN A 22 -0.24 -10.85 -8.38
C GLN A 22 0.86 -10.10 -7.62
N ALA A 23 0.58 -8.87 -7.16
CA ALA A 23 1.57 -8.00 -6.52
C ALA A 23 1.75 -8.25 -5.02
N ILE A 24 0.66 -8.44 -4.29
CA ILE A 24 0.70 -8.44 -2.81
C ILE A 24 1.54 -9.62 -2.27
N PRO A 25 1.36 -10.88 -2.71
CA PRO A 25 2.14 -11.99 -2.17
C PRO A 25 3.67 -11.87 -2.32
N PRO A 26 4.25 -11.50 -3.49
CA PRO A 26 5.69 -11.29 -3.59
C PRO A 26 6.17 -10.06 -2.81
N LEU A 27 5.41 -8.97 -2.78
CA LEU A 27 5.77 -7.77 -2.00
C LEU A 27 5.81 -8.05 -0.49
N LEU A 28 4.86 -8.83 0.04
CA LEU A 28 4.87 -9.28 1.43
C LEU A 28 6.09 -10.14 1.79
N LYS A 29 6.70 -10.78 0.79
CA LYS A 29 7.95 -11.54 0.94
C LYS A 29 9.21 -10.67 0.79
N GLY A 30 9.05 -9.35 0.66
CA GLY A 30 10.14 -8.40 0.49
C GLY A 30 10.84 -8.51 -0.87
N ARG A 31 10.12 -8.97 -1.91
CA ARG A 31 10.67 -9.05 -3.28
C ARG A 31 10.41 -7.76 -4.04
N ASP A 32 11.37 -7.37 -4.86
CA ASP A 32 11.19 -6.30 -5.83
C ASP A 32 10.23 -6.74 -6.94
N MET A 33 9.49 -5.77 -7.50
CA MET A 33 8.54 -6.04 -8.57
C MET A 33 8.43 -4.90 -9.56
N ILE A 34 8.02 -5.23 -10.79
CA ILE A 34 7.51 -4.29 -11.77
C ILE A 34 6.06 -4.68 -12.05
N GLY A 35 5.12 -3.78 -11.75
CA GLY A 35 3.69 -3.99 -11.96
C GLY A 35 3.16 -3.14 -13.12
N CYS A 36 2.69 -3.78 -14.18
CA CYS A 36 2.03 -3.12 -15.29
C CYS A 36 0.52 -3.40 -15.25
N ALA A 37 -0.28 -2.36 -15.07
CA ALA A 37 -1.75 -2.47 -15.15
C ALA A 37 -2.36 -1.16 -15.63
N GLN A 38 -3.57 -1.20 -16.19
CA GLN A 38 -4.30 0.00 -16.60
C GLN A 38 -4.61 0.92 -15.40
N THR A 39 -4.75 2.23 -15.62
CA THR A 39 -5.18 3.19 -14.58
C THR A 39 -6.53 2.77 -13.98
N GLY A 40 -6.73 3.02 -12.68
CA GLY A 40 -7.97 2.67 -11.99
C GLY A 40 -8.11 1.21 -11.54
N THR A 41 -7.10 0.35 -11.76
CA THR A 41 -7.16 -1.09 -11.43
C THR A 41 -6.72 -1.45 -10.00
N GLY A 42 -6.60 -0.47 -9.10
CA GLY A 42 -6.24 -0.74 -7.70
C GLY A 42 -4.74 -0.91 -7.42
N LYS A 43 -3.87 -0.44 -8.33
CA LYS A 43 -2.40 -0.43 -8.15
C LYS A 43 -1.93 0.21 -6.84
N THR A 44 -2.60 1.28 -6.41
CA THR A 44 -2.25 1.98 -5.16
C THR A 44 -2.37 1.07 -3.94
N ALA A 45 -3.51 0.38 -3.79
CA ALA A 45 -3.66 -0.59 -2.71
C ALA A 45 -2.69 -1.79 -2.87
N ALA A 46 -2.35 -2.17 -4.11
CA ALA A 46 -1.45 -3.28 -4.39
C ALA A 46 -0.05 -3.09 -3.77
N PHE A 47 0.48 -1.85 -3.72
CA PHE A 47 1.74 -1.57 -3.01
C PHE A 47 1.54 -1.05 -1.58
N THR A 48 0.46 -0.31 -1.29
CA THR A 48 0.26 0.29 0.05
C THR A 48 0.01 -0.77 1.13
N LEU A 49 -0.82 -1.78 0.86
CA LEU A 49 -1.14 -2.81 1.83
C LEU A 49 0.09 -3.59 2.33
N PRO A 50 0.98 -4.11 1.45
CA PRO A 50 2.19 -4.79 1.91
C PRO A 50 3.15 -3.85 2.65
N ILE A 51 3.23 -2.57 2.27
CA ILE A 51 4.04 -1.57 2.98
C ILE A 51 3.53 -1.38 4.42
N LEU A 52 2.23 -1.16 4.60
CA LEU A 52 1.63 -1.00 5.93
C LEU A 52 1.81 -2.25 6.78
N GLN A 53 1.65 -3.43 6.18
CA GLN A 53 1.92 -4.70 6.85
C GLN A 53 3.37 -4.81 7.32
N TYR A 54 4.33 -4.41 6.49
CA TYR A 54 5.75 -4.41 6.84
C TYR A 54 6.05 -3.48 8.03
N LEU A 55 5.53 -2.25 8.00
CA LEU A 55 5.69 -1.28 9.10
C LEU A 55 5.05 -1.78 10.40
N ALA A 56 3.85 -2.38 10.31
CA ALA A 56 3.16 -2.94 11.46
C ALA A 56 3.93 -4.12 12.09
N ILE A 57 4.51 -5.02 11.27
CA ILE A 57 5.32 -6.15 11.76
C ILE A 57 6.61 -5.65 12.42
N LYS A 58 7.26 -4.62 11.84
CA LYS A 58 8.49 -4.04 12.40
C LYS A 58 8.29 -3.56 13.83
N ASN A 59 7.08 -3.12 14.19
CA ASN A 59 6.64 -2.71 15.53
C ASN A 59 7.66 -1.79 16.22
N LYS A 60 8.22 -0.84 15.47
CA LYS A 60 9.13 0.19 15.97
C LYS A 60 8.43 1.53 15.91
N PRO A 61 8.54 2.38 16.95
CA PRO A 61 7.98 3.71 16.90
C PRO A 61 8.66 4.52 15.78
N PRO A 62 7.90 5.34 15.04
CA PRO A 62 8.47 6.19 14.01
C PRO A 62 9.46 7.18 14.64
N VAL A 63 10.61 7.36 13.98
CA VAL A 63 11.63 8.31 14.44
C VAL A 63 11.43 9.63 13.70
N SER A 64 11.41 10.73 14.45
CA SER A 64 11.25 12.07 13.88
C SER A 64 12.27 12.32 12.76
N LYS A 65 11.78 12.90 11.64
CA LYS A 65 12.57 13.23 10.44
C LYS A 65 13.26 12.01 9.77
N ARG A 66 12.76 10.79 9.97
CA ARG A 66 13.25 9.57 9.29
C ARG A 66 12.11 8.85 8.58
N PRO A 67 11.78 9.22 7.33
CA PRO A 67 10.77 8.50 6.56
C PRO A 67 11.21 7.05 6.31
N GLU A 68 10.32 6.09 6.54
CA GLU A 68 10.59 4.66 6.32
C GLU A 68 10.20 4.19 4.91
N VAL A 69 9.37 4.97 4.23
CA VAL A 69 8.80 4.66 2.91
C VAL A 69 8.86 5.92 2.07
N LEU A 70 9.23 5.76 0.79
CA LEU A 70 9.19 6.82 -0.21
C LEU A 70 8.34 6.35 -1.40
N ILE A 71 7.28 7.09 -1.70
CA ILE A 71 6.48 6.91 -2.92
C ILE A 71 6.72 8.12 -3.81
N ILE A 72 7.08 7.88 -5.08
CA ILE A 72 7.38 8.93 -6.06
C ILE A 72 6.26 8.95 -7.10
N ALA A 73 5.78 10.15 -7.43
CA ALA A 73 4.79 10.37 -8.48
C ALA A 73 5.27 11.49 -9.42
N PRO A 74 4.90 11.45 -10.72
CA PRO A 74 5.34 12.42 -11.72
C PRO A 74 4.73 13.81 -11.55
N THR A 75 3.59 13.94 -10.85
CA THR A 75 2.90 15.22 -10.66
C THR A 75 2.46 15.40 -9.21
N ARG A 76 2.28 16.67 -8.81
CA ARG A 76 1.85 17.04 -7.45
C ARG A 76 0.45 16.52 -7.16
N GLU A 77 -0.44 16.59 -8.15
CA GLU A 77 -1.84 16.19 -8.05
C GLU A 77 -1.93 14.67 -7.85
N LEU A 78 -1.12 13.89 -8.58
CA LEU A 78 -1.08 12.45 -8.40
C LEU A 78 -0.46 12.06 -7.05
N ALA A 79 0.57 12.78 -6.59
CA ALA A 79 1.12 12.58 -5.25
C ALA A 79 0.06 12.81 -4.17
N ALA A 80 -0.74 13.88 -4.28
CA ALA A 80 -1.83 14.17 -3.36
C ALA A 80 -2.91 13.07 -3.37
N GLN A 81 -3.35 12.64 -4.56
CA GLN A 81 -4.32 11.55 -4.71
C GLN A 81 -3.84 10.23 -4.10
N ILE A 82 -2.56 9.89 -4.25
CA ILE A 82 -1.96 8.73 -3.60
C ILE A 82 -1.99 8.91 -2.08
N GLY A 83 -1.60 10.08 -1.57
CA GLY A 83 -1.66 10.41 -0.15
C GLY A 83 -3.06 10.21 0.45
N ASP A 84 -4.09 10.77 -0.19
CA ASP A 84 -5.49 10.61 0.23
C ASP A 84 -5.93 9.15 0.21
N SER A 85 -5.45 8.37 -0.76
CA SER A 85 -5.73 6.94 -0.82
C SER A 85 -5.04 6.15 0.30
N VAL A 86 -3.81 6.51 0.68
CA VAL A 86 -3.06 5.87 1.78
C VAL A 86 -3.72 6.18 3.12
N ALA A 87 -4.19 7.42 3.31
CA ALA A 87 -4.86 7.87 4.53
C ALA A 87 -6.13 7.07 4.89
N LYS A 88 -6.71 6.32 3.94
CA LYS A 88 -7.87 5.44 4.19
C LYS A 88 -7.52 4.16 4.95
N PHE A 89 -6.25 3.79 5.01
CA PHE A 89 -5.79 2.53 5.59
C PHE A 89 -5.03 2.69 6.92
N VAL A 90 -4.82 3.93 7.37
CA VAL A 90 -4.07 4.30 8.58
C VAL A 90 -4.95 5.00 9.60
#